data_AF-A0A944Q6G5-F1
#
_entry.id   AF-A0A944Q6G5-F1
#
_cell.length_a   1.000
_cell.length_b   1.000
_cell.length_c   1.000
_cell.angle_alpha   90.00
_cell.angle_beta   90.00
_cell.angle_gamma   90.00
#
_symmetry.space_group_name_H-M   'P 1'
#
loop_
_entity.id
_entity.type
_entity.pdbx_description
1 polymer ?
#
loop_
_entity_poly.entity_id
_entity_poly.type
_entity_poly.pdbx_seq_one_letter_code
_entity_poly.pdbx_strand_id
1 'polypeptide(L)'
;MGSIRGSPGIDRRPPTTASRTGGYVPLSDYAVIGDGRAAALVARDGSVDWLGLPDLDSPALFGAVLDATDGGRFLLEPAVPYRTERRYLPGTNVLETTFFTMQGTVRVTDALTLQDDTMLAPMRELQRHINGLSGSVPMRWSVQPRFRYGTRAMRLVRRGGVPVATAGRQALAVCAWDAGEPRCERDSVVGSFQLASGGHALIAMPFADQEPLVLPTRSECDMRLEHTCAAWRQWAHERIYAGRWQEAVMRSLLTLKMLVFAPSGAVAAAATTSLPERIGGERNWDYRFSWVRDSAFTLAAFLQSKMMCWVALDRATDLAERRLIPDRHLARWRSARMEIATFVETRCASPRRNCYVRSAGSEDLDAAVLLGHLYGYGGNGERMRGTITAVREELVHGPYVDRYSGEDGLSGGEGAFVACSFWLAESLARAGDVRQAIGLMDDLVDLANDVGLYSEEIDPATGSFLGNLPQGLSHLALISAACAISTAGTLAGA
;
A
#
# COMPACT_ATOMS: atom_id res chain seq x y z
N MET A 1 30.42 13.65 22.08
CA MET A 1 30.72 13.03 20.77
C MET A 1 30.31 11.56 20.83
N GLY A 2 29.03 11.29 20.54
CA GLY A 2 28.50 9.94 20.45
C GLY A 2 28.22 9.64 18.98
N SER A 3 28.79 8.54 18.48
CA SER A 3 28.60 8.03 17.13
C SER A 3 27.11 7.90 16.81
N ILE A 4 26.63 8.70 15.86
CA ILE A 4 25.38 8.49 15.17
C ILE A 4 25.58 7.17 14.39
N ARG A 5 25.07 6.06 14.92
CA ARG A 5 24.85 4.86 14.10
C ARG A 5 24.03 5.35 12.90
N GLY A 6 24.57 5.16 11.70
CA GLY A 6 23.90 5.54 10.46
C GLY A 6 22.47 5.02 10.47
N SER A 7 21.54 5.83 9.95
CA SER A 7 20.15 5.43 9.75
C SER A 7 20.13 4.03 9.13
N PRO A 8 19.32 3.09 9.62
CA PRO A 8 19.06 1.86 8.88
C PRO A 8 18.35 2.29 7.60
N GLY A 9 19.14 2.52 6.54
CA GLY A 9 18.58 2.51 5.20
C GLY A 9 17.94 1.15 5.01
N ILE A 10 16.91 1.07 4.17
CA ILE A 10 16.35 -0.20 3.70
C ILE A 10 17.55 -1.04 3.24
N ASP A 11 17.99 -1.95 4.10
CA ASP A 11 19.22 -2.70 3.88
C ASP A 11 18.97 -3.51 2.61
N ARG A 12 19.88 -3.40 1.63
CA ARG A 12 19.68 -4.06 0.33
C ARG A 12 19.69 -5.55 0.57
N ARG A 13 18.50 -6.14 0.72
CA ARG A 13 18.34 -7.58 0.94
C ARG A 13 19.07 -8.30 -0.18
N PRO A 14 19.83 -9.36 0.13
CA PRO A 14 20.60 -10.08 -0.88
C PRO A 14 19.67 -10.61 -1.97
N PRO A 15 20.16 -10.80 -3.22
CA PRO A 15 19.33 -11.33 -4.29
C PRO A 15 18.72 -12.68 -3.91
N THR A 16 17.40 -12.78 -4.02
CA THR A 16 16.63 -13.98 -3.66
C THR A 16 16.04 -14.65 -4.90
N THR A 17 15.76 -15.94 -4.81
CA THR A 17 15.05 -16.68 -5.88
C THR A 17 13.55 -16.53 -5.66
N ALA A 18 12.81 -16.13 -6.69
CA ALA A 18 11.36 -16.14 -6.64
C ALA A 18 10.83 -17.58 -6.76
N SER A 19 9.85 -17.94 -5.94
CA SER A 19 9.21 -19.26 -5.99
C SER A 19 7.70 -19.13 -5.93
N ARG A 20 6.99 -19.86 -6.80
CA ARG A 20 5.53 -19.96 -6.78
C ARG A 20 5.10 -21.29 -6.17
N THR A 21 4.12 -21.25 -5.27
CA THR A 21 3.42 -22.43 -4.75
C THR A 21 1.99 -22.40 -5.23
N GLY A 22 1.54 -23.44 -5.95
CA GLY A 22 0.20 -23.46 -6.55
C GLY A 22 -0.06 -22.32 -7.55
N GLY A 23 1.00 -21.72 -8.12
CA GLY A 23 0.92 -20.57 -9.02
C GLY A 23 0.98 -19.20 -8.34
N TYR A 24 1.01 -19.13 -7.01
CA TYR A 24 1.06 -17.89 -6.23
C TYR A 24 2.46 -17.62 -5.65
N VAL A 25 2.87 -16.35 -5.59
CA VAL A 25 4.00 -15.91 -4.75
C VAL A 25 3.48 -15.37 -3.40
N PRO A 26 4.30 -15.36 -2.33
CA PRO A 26 3.95 -14.70 -1.08
C PRO A 26 3.58 -13.23 -1.30
N LEU A 27 2.66 -12.67 -0.49
CA LEU A 27 2.30 -11.25 -0.62
C LEU A 27 3.49 -10.30 -0.43
N SER A 28 4.43 -10.66 0.45
CA SER A 28 5.67 -9.93 0.66
C SER A 28 6.57 -9.86 -0.60
N ASP A 29 6.36 -10.74 -1.58
CA ASP A 29 7.08 -10.74 -2.85
C ASP A 29 6.46 -9.85 -3.94
N TYR A 30 5.45 -9.05 -3.62
CA TYR A 30 4.94 -8.02 -4.54
C TYR A 30 5.47 -6.63 -4.20
N ALA A 31 5.85 -5.90 -5.25
CA ALA A 31 5.97 -4.46 -5.24
C ALA A 31 4.69 -3.86 -5.88
N VAL A 32 4.49 -2.56 -5.72
CA VAL A 32 3.38 -1.83 -6.34
C VAL A 32 3.87 -0.66 -7.18
N ILE A 33 3.25 -0.44 -8.34
CA ILE A 33 3.46 0.76 -9.16
C ILE A 33 2.09 1.38 -9.46
N GLY A 34 2.04 2.68 -9.73
CA GLY A 34 0.78 3.37 -10.00
C GLY A 34 0.97 4.82 -10.42
N ASP A 35 -0.05 5.36 -11.06
CA ASP A 35 -0.09 6.70 -11.66
C ASP A 35 -1.11 7.62 -10.94
N GLY A 36 -1.69 7.16 -9.83
CA GLY A 36 -2.78 7.85 -9.15
C GLY A 36 -4.15 7.62 -9.78
N ARG A 37 -4.26 6.89 -10.89
CA ARG A 37 -5.53 6.41 -11.44
C ARG A 37 -5.70 4.92 -11.21
N ALA A 38 -4.65 4.16 -11.47
CA ALA A 38 -4.58 2.71 -11.33
C ALA A 38 -3.31 2.30 -10.58
N ALA A 39 -3.29 1.04 -10.13
CA ALA A 39 -2.14 0.44 -9.49
C ALA A 39 -1.96 -1.00 -9.99
N ALA A 40 -0.70 -1.42 -10.10
CA ALA A 40 -0.32 -2.77 -10.52
C ALA A 40 0.58 -3.42 -9.45
N LEU A 41 0.35 -4.70 -9.16
CA LEU A 41 1.27 -5.49 -8.33
C LEU A 41 2.26 -6.25 -9.21
N VAL A 42 3.55 -6.01 -8.97
CA VAL A 42 4.67 -6.64 -9.68
C VAL A 42 5.34 -7.65 -8.75
N ALA A 43 5.19 -8.93 -9.05
CA ALA A 43 5.83 -10.02 -8.36
C ALA A 43 7.35 -9.99 -8.57
N ARG A 44 8.07 -10.59 -7.62
CA ARG A 44 9.54 -10.70 -7.65
C ARG A 44 10.07 -11.41 -8.90
N ASP A 45 9.31 -12.35 -9.46
CA ASP A 45 9.65 -13.05 -10.71
C ASP A 45 9.42 -12.20 -11.98
N GLY A 46 8.96 -10.96 -11.84
CA GLY A 46 8.66 -10.07 -12.96
C GLY A 46 7.25 -10.24 -13.54
N SER A 47 6.37 -11.01 -12.91
CA SER A 47 4.96 -11.05 -13.31
C SER A 47 4.17 -9.86 -12.75
N VAL A 48 3.34 -9.23 -13.57
CA VAL A 48 2.27 -8.33 -13.10
C VAL A 48 1.01 -9.16 -12.91
N ASP A 49 0.69 -9.49 -11.67
CA ASP A 49 -0.42 -10.40 -11.31
C ASP A 49 -1.69 -9.66 -10.87
N TRP A 50 -1.60 -8.35 -10.65
CA TRP A 50 -2.75 -7.47 -10.38
C TRP A 50 -2.65 -6.20 -11.21
N LEU A 51 -3.73 -5.85 -11.91
CA LEU A 51 -3.91 -4.54 -12.54
C LEU A 51 -5.38 -4.33 -12.89
N GLY A 52 -6.05 -3.38 -12.23
CA GLY A 52 -7.36 -2.87 -12.61
C GLY A 52 -7.24 -1.68 -13.57
N LEU A 53 -7.99 -1.70 -14.68
CA LEU A 53 -8.01 -0.61 -15.66
C LEU A 53 -9.45 -0.32 -16.14
N PRO A 54 -9.79 0.95 -16.43
CA PRO A 54 -8.90 2.12 -16.49
C PRO A 54 -8.57 2.80 -15.15
N ASP A 55 -9.30 2.46 -14.09
CA ASP A 55 -9.20 3.11 -12.77
C ASP A 55 -9.02 2.06 -11.67
N LEU A 56 -8.63 2.50 -10.47
CA LEU A 56 -8.24 1.63 -9.36
C LEU A 56 -9.36 0.66 -8.93
N ASP A 57 -10.61 1.13 -8.95
CA ASP A 57 -11.80 0.34 -8.61
C ASP A 57 -12.33 -0.52 -9.77
N SER A 58 -11.76 -0.35 -10.97
CA SER A 58 -12.19 -1.07 -12.17
C SER A 58 -11.94 -2.56 -12.03
N PRO A 59 -12.76 -3.43 -12.67
CA PRO A 59 -12.50 -4.86 -12.72
C PRO A 59 -11.07 -5.18 -13.18
N ALA A 60 -10.45 -6.15 -12.53
CA ALA A 60 -9.07 -6.52 -12.84
C ALA A 60 -8.94 -7.02 -14.28
N LEU A 61 -7.94 -6.49 -14.99
CA LEU A 61 -7.43 -6.99 -16.27
C LEU A 61 -6.44 -8.14 -16.04
N PHE A 62 -5.64 -8.03 -14.98
CA PHE A 62 -4.80 -9.09 -14.43
C PHE A 62 -5.22 -9.33 -12.98
N GLY A 63 -5.57 -10.57 -12.66
CA GLY A 63 -6.07 -11.01 -11.36
C GLY A 63 -5.44 -12.33 -10.91
N ALA A 64 -4.24 -12.66 -11.41
CA ALA A 64 -3.51 -13.87 -11.03
C ALA A 64 -3.19 -13.98 -9.53
N VAL A 65 -3.21 -12.86 -8.80
CA VAL A 65 -3.12 -12.86 -7.33
C VAL A 65 -4.34 -13.51 -6.66
N LEU A 66 -5.52 -13.48 -7.30
CA LEU A 66 -6.76 -14.09 -6.82
C LEU A 66 -7.01 -15.45 -7.46
N ASP A 67 -6.65 -15.62 -8.73
CA ASP A 67 -6.78 -16.87 -9.47
C ASP A 67 -5.54 -17.07 -10.36
N ALA A 68 -4.57 -17.86 -9.87
CA ALA A 68 -3.33 -18.09 -10.58
C ALA A 68 -3.48 -18.83 -11.92
N THR A 69 -4.64 -19.45 -12.19
CA THR A 69 -4.91 -20.21 -13.41
C THR A 69 -5.57 -19.34 -14.45
N ASP A 70 -6.70 -18.71 -14.11
CA ASP A 70 -7.55 -18.02 -15.07
C ASP A 70 -7.54 -16.49 -14.94
N GLY A 71 -6.96 -15.96 -13.86
CA GLY A 71 -6.95 -14.53 -13.54
C GLY A 71 -6.16 -13.64 -14.51
N GLY A 72 -5.28 -14.23 -15.32
CA GLY A 72 -4.46 -13.50 -16.29
C GLY A 72 -3.36 -12.65 -15.64
N ARG A 73 -2.29 -12.39 -16.41
CA ARG A 73 -1.08 -11.70 -15.94
C ARG A 73 -0.26 -11.15 -17.10
N PHE A 74 0.70 -10.28 -16.77
CA PHE A 74 1.79 -9.91 -17.67
C PHE A 74 3.14 -10.39 -17.12
N LEU A 75 3.61 -11.51 -17.63
CA LEU A 75 4.92 -12.11 -17.29
C LEU A 75 6.04 -11.51 -18.16
N LEU A 76 7.18 -11.18 -17.53
CA LEU A 76 8.45 -10.86 -18.19
C LEU A 76 9.60 -11.30 -17.29
N GLU A 77 10.39 -12.26 -17.74
CA GLU A 77 11.45 -12.86 -16.93
C GLU A 77 12.57 -13.47 -17.80
N PRO A 78 13.75 -13.76 -17.23
CA PRO A 78 14.72 -14.64 -17.88
C PRO A 78 14.16 -16.06 -18.07
N ALA A 79 14.47 -16.69 -19.20
CA ALA A 79 14.10 -18.07 -19.52
C ALA A 79 15.02 -19.12 -18.88
N VAL A 80 15.91 -18.70 -17.97
CA VAL A 80 16.92 -19.52 -17.29
C VAL A 80 16.87 -19.21 -15.79
N PRO A 81 17.40 -20.08 -14.91
CA PRO A 81 17.39 -19.82 -13.47
C PRO A 81 18.01 -18.47 -13.10
N TYR A 82 17.38 -17.75 -12.17
CA TYR A 82 17.78 -16.42 -11.76
C TYR A 82 17.60 -16.17 -10.26
N ARG A 83 18.27 -15.13 -9.79
CA ARG A 83 17.96 -14.43 -8.53
C ARG A 83 17.59 -12.99 -8.86
N THR A 84 16.87 -12.35 -7.95
CA THR A 84 16.28 -11.02 -8.17
C THR A 84 16.60 -10.10 -7.02
N GLU A 85 16.90 -8.85 -7.35
CA GLU A 85 16.93 -7.72 -6.43
C GLU A 85 15.98 -6.65 -6.95
N ARG A 86 15.26 -5.97 -6.05
CA ARG A 86 14.31 -4.91 -6.42
C ARG A 86 14.57 -3.64 -5.64
N ARG A 87 14.25 -2.52 -6.26
CA ARG A 87 14.20 -1.21 -5.60
C ARG A 87 13.31 -0.27 -6.38
N TYR A 88 12.75 0.72 -5.72
CA TYR A 88 12.22 1.87 -6.42
C TYR A 88 13.36 2.78 -6.89
N LEU A 89 13.20 3.42 -8.05
CA LEU A 89 14.06 4.56 -8.38
C LEU A 89 13.88 5.64 -7.30
N PRO A 90 14.97 6.23 -6.78
CA PRO A 90 14.91 7.18 -5.67
C PRO A 90 13.90 8.30 -5.91
N GLY A 91 13.02 8.51 -4.93
CA GLY A 91 11.97 9.54 -4.98
C GLY A 91 10.83 9.24 -5.96
N THR A 92 10.58 7.98 -6.32
CA THR A 92 9.55 7.62 -7.30
C THR A 92 8.70 6.40 -6.94
N ASN A 93 7.63 6.19 -7.72
CA ASN A 93 6.86 4.95 -7.78
C ASN A 93 7.23 4.09 -9.00
N VAL A 94 8.44 4.25 -9.54
CA VAL A 94 8.97 3.47 -10.66
C VAL A 94 9.87 2.36 -10.11
N LEU A 95 9.57 1.11 -10.47
CA LEU A 95 10.23 -0.07 -9.92
C LEU A 95 11.36 -0.53 -10.84
N GLU A 96 12.54 -0.81 -10.26
CA GLU A 96 13.61 -1.56 -10.92
C GLU A 96 13.69 -2.97 -10.35
N THR A 97 13.62 -3.97 -11.21
CA THR A 97 13.91 -5.38 -10.89
C THR A 97 15.17 -5.82 -11.64
N THR A 98 16.22 -6.20 -10.91
CA THR A 98 17.46 -6.72 -11.50
C THR A 98 17.50 -8.24 -11.37
N PHE A 99 17.58 -8.92 -12.52
CA PHE A 99 17.71 -10.37 -12.63
C PHE A 99 19.18 -10.76 -12.82
N PHE A 100 19.69 -11.58 -11.91
CA PHE A 100 21.03 -12.17 -11.95
C PHE A 100 20.94 -13.61 -12.41
N THR A 101 21.59 -13.93 -13.53
CA THR A 101 21.65 -15.27 -14.11
C THR A 101 23.10 -15.71 -14.27
N MET A 102 23.33 -17.00 -14.55
CA MET A 102 24.65 -17.50 -14.92
C MET A 102 25.17 -16.95 -16.25
N GLN A 103 24.28 -16.44 -17.11
CA GLN A 103 24.61 -15.99 -18.47
C GLN A 103 24.78 -14.47 -18.58
N GLY A 104 24.43 -13.73 -17.53
CA GLY A 104 24.40 -12.28 -17.55
C GLY A 104 23.42 -11.69 -16.55
N THR A 105 23.34 -10.36 -16.54
CA THR A 105 22.44 -9.59 -15.68
C THR A 105 21.56 -8.69 -16.53
N VAL A 106 20.27 -8.66 -16.24
CA VAL A 106 19.27 -7.79 -16.90
C VAL A 106 18.55 -6.98 -15.85
N ARG A 107 18.21 -5.73 -16.16
CA ARG A 107 17.34 -4.89 -15.35
C ARG A 107 16.08 -4.53 -16.08
N VAL A 108 14.95 -4.71 -15.43
CA VAL A 108 13.63 -4.27 -15.88
C VAL A 108 13.20 -3.05 -15.08
N THR A 109 12.75 -2.01 -15.76
CA THR A 109 12.13 -0.82 -15.15
C THR A 109 10.64 -0.81 -15.49
N ASP A 110 9.79 -0.92 -14.47
CA ASP A 110 8.34 -0.98 -14.59
C ASP A 110 7.69 0.33 -14.13
N ALA A 111 6.79 0.88 -14.93
CA ALA A 111 6.04 2.10 -14.60
C ALA A 111 4.61 2.08 -15.17
N LEU A 112 3.64 2.47 -14.35
CA LEU A 112 2.41 3.08 -14.86
C LEU A 112 2.71 4.56 -15.08
N THR A 113 2.66 5.01 -16.33
CA THR A 113 3.17 6.34 -16.70
C THR A 113 2.17 7.44 -16.46
N LEU A 114 2.65 8.55 -15.91
CA LEU A 114 1.89 9.78 -15.76
C LEU A 114 1.74 10.46 -17.13
N GLN A 115 0.55 10.99 -17.37
CA GLN A 115 0.30 11.84 -18.53
C GLN A 115 1.01 13.19 -18.36
N ASP A 116 1.43 13.76 -19.49
CA ASP A 116 1.96 15.12 -19.56
C ASP A 116 0.79 16.08 -19.82
N ASP A 117 0.68 17.15 -19.04
CA ASP A 117 -0.37 18.17 -19.18
C ASP A 117 -0.34 18.89 -20.55
N THR A 118 0.77 18.76 -21.29
CA THR A 118 0.94 19.31 -22.63
C THR A 118 0.41 18.42 -23.76
N MET A 119 0.11 17.14 -23.47
CA MET A 119 -0.35 16.15 -24.46
C MET A 119 -1.70 15.57 -24.07
N LEU A 120 -2.73 15.87 -24.88
CA LEU A 120 -4.06 15.27 -24.76
C LEU A 120 -4.04 13.80 -25.21
N ALA A 121 -3.50 12.91 -24.38
CA ALA A 121 -3.58 11.46 -24.60
C ALA A 121 -4.24 10.83 -23.38
N PRO A 122 -5.49 10.36 -23.46
CA PRO A 122 -6.21 9.80 -22.32
C PRO A 122 -5.72 8.39 -21.93
N MET A 123 -4.46 8.11 -22.20
CA MET A 123 -3.91 6.76 -22.20
C MET A 123 -3.54 6.33 -20.80
N ARG A 124 -3.98 5.11 -20.43
CA ARG A 124 -3.40 4.36 -19.32
C ARG A 124 -2.33 3.48 -19.92
N GLU A 125 -1.10 3.57 -19.43
CA GLU A 125 0.00 2.86 -20.05
C GLU A 125 0.91 2.25 -18.99
N LEU A 126 1.08 0.93 -19.09
CA LEU A 126 2.12 0.19 -18.39
C LEU A 126 3.30 0.04 -19.34
N GLN A 127 4.47 0.50 -18.91
CA GLN A 127 5.73 0.33 -19.65
C GLN A 127 6.69 -0.57 -18.87
N ARG A 128 7.41 -1.40 -19.61
CA ARG A 128 8.46 -2.28 -19.10
C ARG A 128 9.70 -2.12 -19.98
N HIS A 129 10.71 -1.41 -19.47
CA HIS A 129 11.98 -1.18 -20.15
C HIS A 129 12.99 -2.24 -19.70
N ILE A 130 13.64 -2.92 -20.64
CA ILE A 130 14.56 -4.03 -20.36
C ILE A 130 15.97 -3.66 -20.81
N ASN A 131 16.91 -3.61 -19.86
CA ASN A 131 18.29 -3.21 -20.07
C ASN A 131 19.24 -4.38 -19.81
N GLY A 132 20.06 -4.75 -20.79
CA GLY A 132 21.13 -5.73 -20.63
C GLY A 132 22.33 -5.11 -19.94
N LEU A 133 22.65 -5.55 -18.72
CA LEU A 133 23.77 -5.00 -17.95
C LEU A 133 25.08 -5.75 -18.22
N SER A 134 25.02 -7.08 -18.29
CA SER A 134 26.20 -7.92 -18.55
C SER A 134 25.81 -9.22 -19.25
N GLY A 135 26.76 -9.82 -19.97
CA GLY A 135 26.56 -11.10 -20.65
C GLY A 135 25.46 -11.05 -21.70
N SER A 136 24.77 -12.17 -21.88
CA SER A 136 23.63 -12.27 -22.79
C SER A 136 22.57 -13.18 -22.17
N VAL A 137 21.38 -12.63 -21.92
CA VAL A 137 20.32 -13.31 -21.16
C VAL A 137 19.14 -13.62 -22.08
N PRO A 138 18.68 -14.89 -22.16
CA PRO A 138 17.45 -15.23 -22.86
C PRO A 138 16.26 -14.76 -22.02
N MET A 139 15.39 -13.95 -22.62
CA MET A 139 14.20 -13.39 -21.99
C MET A 139 12.94 -13.95 -22.64
N ARG A 140 11.88 -14.09 -21.84
CA ARG A 140 10.54 -14.46 -22.31
C ARG A 140 9.47 -13.57 -21.68
N TRP A 141 8.37 -13.38 -22.38
CA TRP A 141 7.23 -12.62 -21.86
C TRP A 141 5.90 -13.10 -22.43
N SER A 142 4.84 -12.84 -21.68
CA SER A 142 3.46 -13.09 -22.11
C SER A 142 2.49 -12.11 -21.48
N VAL A 143 1.54 -11.60 -22.26
CA VAL A 143 0.43 -10.76 -21.81
C VAL A 143 -0.87 -11.54 -21.96
N GLN A 144 -1.54 -11.83 -20.85
CA GLN A 144 -2.78 -12.62 -20.78
C GLN A 144 -3.91 -11.75 -20.18
N PRO A 145 -4.54 -10.87 -20.96
CA PRO A 145 -5.58 -9.99 -20.44
C PRO A 145 -6.89 -10.73 -20.18
N ARG A 146 -7.59 -10.32 -19.11
CA ARG A 146 -8.89 -10.86 -18.68
C ARG A 146 -9.87 -9.72 -18.41
N PHE A 147 -10.60 -9.31 -19.44
CA PHE A 147 -11.56 -8.22 -19.30
C PHE A 147 -12.70 -8.58 -18.35
N ARG A 148 -13.00 -7.67 -17.41
CA ARG A 148 -14.02 -7.85 -16.36
C ARG A 148 -13.81 -9.12 -15.53
N TYR A 149 -12.62 -9.32 -14.94
CA TYR A 149 -12.28 -10.53 -14.20
C TYR A 149 -12.45 -11.81 -15.06
N GLY A 150 -12.17 -11.73 -16.36
CA GLY A 150 -12.32 -12.84 -17.30
C GLY A 150 -13.75 -13.17 -17.72
N THR A 151 -14.76 -12.51 -17.16
CA THR A 151 -16.19 -12.76 -17.51
C THR A 151 -16.57 -12.24 -18.90
N ARG A 152 -15.75 -11.37 -19.50
CA ARG A 152 -15.98 -10.83 -20.84
C ARG A 152 -15.03 -11.48 -21.85
N ALA A 153 -15.61 -12.19 -22.81
CA ALA A 153 -14.86 -12.71 -23.95
C ALA A 153 -14.18 -11.58 -24.73
N MET A 154 -12.91 -11.80 -25.08
CA MET A 154 -12.11 -10.86 -25.85
C MET A 154 -11.85 -11.36 -27.26
N ARG A 155 -11.51 -10.43 -28.15
CA ARG A 155 -10.96 -10.73 -29.47
C ARG A 155 -9.55 -10.15 -29.56
N LEU A 156 -8.59 -11.01 -29.92
CA LEU A 156 -7.22 -10.62 -30.21
C LEU A 156 -7.05 -10.48 -31.73
N VAL A 157 -6.63 -9.29 -32.19
CA VAL A 157 -6.40 -8.98 -33.60
C VAL A 157 -5.07 -8.26 -33.77
N ARG A 158 -4.57 -8.12 -35.00
CA ARG A 158 -3.47 -7.19 -35.30
C ARG A 158 -4.00 -5.91 -35.93
N ARG A 159 -3.50 -4.75 -35.49
CA ARG A 159 -3.76 -3.43 -36.08
C ARG A 159 -2.43 -2.74 -36.32
N GLY A 160 -2.11 -2.40 -37.57
CA GLY A 160 -0.80 -1.84 -37.91
C GLY A 160 0.38 -2.73 -37.49
N GLY A 161 0.20 -4.06 -37.55
CA GLY A 161 1.18 -5.05 -37.07
C GLY A 161 1.14 -5.31 -35.56
N VAL A 162 0.55 -4.42 -34.76
CA VAL A 162 0.51 -4.52 -33.29
C VAL A 162 -0.63 -5.42 -32.82
N PRO A 163 -0.39 -6.40 -31.92
CA PRO A 163 -1.46 -7.14 -31.24
C PRO A 163 -2.35 -6.22 -30.40
N VAL A 164 -3.66 -6.33 -30.60
CA VAL A 164 -4.68 -5.57 -29.89
C VAL A 164 -5.77 -6.51 -29.38
N ALA A 165 -5.92 -6.59 -28.06
CA ALA A 165 -7.03 -7.27 -27.41
C ALA A 165 -8.20 -6.31 -27.22
N THR A 166 -9.40 -6.73 -27.60
CA THR A 166 -10.61 -5.89 -27.54
C THR A 166 -11.76 -6.61 -26.84
N ALA A 167 -12.51 -5.90 -26.01
CA ALA A 167 -13.69 -6.41 -25.34
C ALA A 167 -14.73 -5.30 -25.14
N GLY A 168 -15.72 -5.24 -26.02
CA GLY A 168 -16.75 -4.19 -25.99
C GLY A 168 -16.14 -2.80 -26.20
N ARG A 169 -16.17 -1.98 -25.15
CA ARG A 169 -15.68 -0.59 -25.14
C ARG A 169 -14.19 -0.44 -24.80
N GLN A 170 -13.54 -1.54 -24.42
CA GLN A 170 -12.16 -1.56 -23.94
C GLN A 170 -11.23 -2.13 -25.01
N ALA A 171 -10.03 -1.56 -25.12
CA ALA A 171 -8.97 -2.05 -26.00
C ALA A 171 -7.60 -1.93 -25.33
N LEU A 172 -6.74 -2.93 -25.56
CA LEU A 172 -5.39 -3.04 -25.04
C LEU A 172 -4.43 -3.35 -26.19
N ALA A 173 -3.41 -2.52 -26.41
CA ALA A 173 -2.33 -2.85 -27.34
C ALA A 173 -1.14 -3.49 -26.61
N VAL A 174 -0.36 -4.30 -27.32
CA VAL A 174 0.94 -4.79 -26.86
C VAL A 174 2.00 -4.35 -27.86
N CYS A 175 2.63 -3.20 -27.59
CA CYS A 175 3.70 -2.64 -28.41
C CYS A 175 5.05 -3.16 -27.91
N ALA A 176 5.83 -3.79 -28.78
CA ALA A 176 7.12 -4.38 -28.44
C ALA A 176 8.22 -3.90 -29.39
N TRP A 177 9.34 -3.44 -28.82
CA TRP A 177 10.53 -3.02 -29.57
C TRP A 177 11.75 -3.75 -29.04
N ASP A 178 12.49 -4.42 -29.92
CA ASP A 178 13.65 -5.27 -29.59
C ASP A 178 13.37 -6.38 -28.57
N ALA A 179 12.09 -6.67 -28.30
CA ALA A 179 11.63 -7.70 -27.36
C ALA A 179 11.15 -8.98 -28.07
N GLY A 180 11.64 -9.21 -29.29
CA GLY A 180 11.17 -10.30 -30.17
C GLY A 180 9.82 -10.00 -30.81
N GLU A 181 9.52 -10.66 -31.93
CA GLU A 181 8.24 -10.49 -32.62
C GLU A 181 7.08 -11.01 -31.76
N PRO A 182 6.09 -10.17 -31.39
CA PRO A 182 4.91 -10.60 -30.66
C PRO A 182 4.15 -11.66 -31.45
N ARG A 183 3.74 -12.75 -30.80
CA ARG A 183 2.87 -13.76 -31.40
C ARG A 183 1.54 -13.81 -30.67
N CYS A 184 0.45 -13.73 -31.40
CA CYS A 184 -0.88 -13.89 -30.84
C CYS A 184 -1.19 -15.39 -30.69
N GLU A 185 -1.47 -15.83 -29.48
CA GLU A 185 -2.09 -17.11 -29.20
C GLU A 185 -3.61 -16.92 -29.00
N ARG A 186 -4.32 -17.95 -28.52
CA ARG A 186 -5.78 -17.90 -28.38
C ARG A 186 -6.24 -16.76 -27.49
N ASP A 187 -5.57 -16.58 -26.36
CA ASP A 187 -5.97 -15.68 -25.28
C ASP A 187 -4.78 -14.92 -24.67
N SER A 188 -3.65 -14.89 -25.39
CA SER A 188 -2.41 -14.28 -24.93
C SER A 188 -1.60 -13.70 -26.09
N VAL A 189 -0.70 -12.77 -25.78
CA VAL A 189 0.37 -12.33 -26.67
C VAL A 189 1.69 -12.76 -26.05
N VAL A 190 2.52 -13.49 -26.78
CA VAL A 190 3.79 -14.03 -26.27
C VAL A 190 4.98 -13.53 -27.09
N GLY A 191 6.14 -13.47 -26.45
CA GLY A 191 7.39 -13.19 -27.13
C GLY A 191 8.60 -13.72 -26.37
N SER A 192 9.72 -13.81 -27.08
CA SER A 192 11.00 -14.24 -26.53
C SER A 192 12.14 -13.62 -27.32
N PHE A 193 13.22 -13.26 -26.64
CA PHE A 193 14.35 -12.58 -27.26
C PHE A 193 15.63 -12.82 -26.47
N GLN A 194 16.78 -12.60 -27.11
CA GLN A 194 18.08 -12.61 -26.46
C GLN A 194 18.51 -11.17 -26.19
N LEU A 195 18.86 -10.84 -24.95
CA LEU A 195 19.31 -9.50 -24.59
C LEU A 195 20.79 -9.51 -24.20
N ALA A 196 21.64 -8.92 -25.05
CA ALA A 196 23.06 -8.73 -24.77
C ALA A 196 23.31 -7.48 -23.89
N SER A 197 24.47 -7.43 -23.25
CA SER A 197 24.97 -6.24 -22.56
C SER A 197 24.92 -5.00 -23.47
N GLY A 198 24.41 -3.89 -22.94
CA GLY A 198 24.17 -2.65 -23.69
C GLY A 198 22.89 -2.66 -24.54
N GLY A 199 22.22 -3.80 -24.69
CA GLY A 199 20.93 -3.89 -25.38
C GLY A 199 19.79 -3.28 -24.58
N HIS A 200 18.83 -2.67 -25.29
CA HIS A 200 17.62 -2.10 -24.72
C HIS A 200 16.38 -2.58 -25.47
N ALA A 201 15.45 -3.20 -24.77
CA ALA A 201 14.14 -3.57 -25.29
C ALA A 201 13.03 -2.86 -24.50
N LEU A 202 11.84 -2.73 -25.10
CA LEU A 202 10.69 -2.08 -24.51
C LEU A 202 9.42 -2.87 -24.83
N ILE A 203 8.58 -3.08 -23.82
CA ILE A 203 7.19 -3.51 -24.00
C ILE A 203 6.29 -2.45 -23.36
N ALA A 204 5.44 -1.82 -24.15
CA ALA A 204 4.44 -0.87 -23.70
C ALA A 204 3.04 -1.42 -23.93
N MET A 205 2.17 -1.18 -22.95
CA MET A 205 0.81 -1.69 -22.92
C MET A 205 -0.18 -0.54 -22.73
N PRO A 206 -0.47 0.22 -23.81
CA PRO A 206 -1.49 1.26 -23.79
C PRO A 206 -2.89 0.66 -23.74
N PHE A 207 -3.75 1.27 -22.94
CA PHE A 207 -5.14 0.89 -22.74
C PHE A 207 -6.07 2.07 -22.96
N ALA A 208 -7.22 1.77 -23.57
CA ALA A 208 -8.30 2.71 -23.84
C ALA A 208 -9.64 2.15 -23.36
N ASP A 209 -10.47 3.00 -22.76
CA ASP A 209 -11.86 2.69 -22.40
C ASP A 209 -12.78 3.83 -22.87
N GLN A 210 -13.75 3.51 -23.73
CA GLN A 210 -14.67 4.50 -24.34
C GLN A 210 -13.97 5.59 -25.17
N GLU A 211 -12.78 5.31 -25.67
CA GLU A 211 -11.96 6.24 -26.45
C GLU A 211 -11.11 5.53 -27.50
N PRO A 212 -10.57 6.26 -28.50
CA PRO A 212 -9.67 5.67 -29.48
C PRO A 212 -8.37 5.18 -28.84
N LEU A 213 -8.00 3.93 -29.10
CA LEU A 213 -6.68 3.40 -28.75
C LEU A 213 -5.62 4.06 -29.65
N VAL A 214 -4.72 4.81 -29.04
CA VAL A 214 -3.56 5.42 -29.70
C VAL A 214 -2.36 4.47 -29.55
N LEU A 215 -1.69 4.16 -30.67
CA LEU A 215 -0.48 3.35 -30.68
C LEU A 215 0.73 4.30 -30.54
N PRO A 216 1.47 4.26 -29.43
CA PRO A 216 2.60 5.15 -29.22
C PRO A 216 3.82 4.71 -30.04
N THR A 217 4.68 5.66 -30.37
CA THR A 217 6.04 5.39 -30.82
C THR A 217 6.95 5.07 -29.63
N ARG A 218 8.08 4.41 -29.88
CA ARG A 218 9.09 4.13 -28.84
C ARG A 218 9.57 5.41 -28.15
N SER A 219 9.87 6.46 -28.92
CA SER A 219 10.35 7.73 -28.38
C SER A 219 9.33 8.40 -27.48
N GLU A 220 8.04 8.31 -27.79
CA GLU A 220 6.98 8.81 -26.91
C GLU A 220 6.91 8.04 -25.60
N CYS A 221 7.08 6.71 -25.64
CA CYS A 221 7.14 5.91 -24.43
C CYS A 221 8.32 6.31 -23.54
N ASP A 222 9.53 6.41 -24.12
CA ASP A 222 10.75 6.82 -23.42
C ASP A 222 10.57 8.19 -22.74
N MET A 223 10.03 9.19 -23.47
CA MET A 223 9.74 10.52 -22.90
C MET A 223 8.73 10.46 -21.75
N ARG A 224 7.68 9.64 -21.84
CA ARG A 224 6.69 9.51 -20.75
C ARG A 224 7.28 8.88 -19.49
N LEU A 225 8.21 7.93 -19.61
CA LEU A 225 8.91 7.38 -18.45
C LEU A 225 9.77 8.45 -17.76
N GLU A 226 10.51 9.24 -18.54
CA GLU A 226 11.32 10.35 -18.02
C GLU A 226 10.46 11.39 -17.30
N HIS A 227 9.36 11.81 -17.94
CA HIS A 227 8.38 12.72 -17.35
C HIS A 227 7.80 12.15 -16.05
N THR A 228 7.40 10.87 -16.05
CA THR A 228 6.89 10.17 -14.86
C THR A 228 7.90 10.21 -13.71
N CYS A 229 9.18 9.93 -13.98
CA CYS A 229 10.23 10.01 -12.99
C CYS A 229 10.43 11.44 -12.45
N ALA A 230 10.40 12.43 -13.33
CA ALA A 230 10.55 13.84 -12.96
C ALA A 230 9.40 14.32 -12.06
N ALA A 231 8.16 14.03 -12.44
CA ALA A 231 6.97 14.41 -11.68
C ALA A 231 6.97 13.80 -10.27
N TRP A 232 7.32 12.51 -10.14
CA TRP A 232 7.43 11.88 -8.83
C TRP A 232 8.54 12.50 -7.97
N ARG A 233 9.72 12.74 -8.54
CA ARG A 233 10.84 13.36 -7.81
C ARG A 233 10.51 14.78 -7.38
N GLN A 234 9.85 15.56 -8.23
CA GLN A 234 9.38 16.89 -7.89
C GLN A 234 8.42 16.81 -6.70
N TRP A 235 7.42 15.95 -6.76
CA TRP A 235 6.47 15.76 -5.66
C TRP A 235 7.14 15.34 -4.35
N ALA A 236 8.13 14.43 -4.42
CA ALA A 236 8.87 13.95 -3.25
C ALA A 236 9.79 15.03 -2.65
N HIS A 237 10.45 15.84 -3.48
CA HIS A 237 11.37 16.88 -3.05
C HIS A 237 10.68 17.99 -2.23
N GLU A 238 9.40 18.24 -2.48
CA GLU A 238 8.59 19.20 -1.73
C GLU A 238 8.15 18.69 -0.33
N ARG A 239 8.55 17.49 0.10
CA ARG A 239 8.18 16.91 1.39
C ARG A 239 9.40 16.83 2.30
N ILE A 240 9.32 17.50 3.46
CA ILE A 240 10.44 17.59 4.40
C ILE A 240 10.08 16.79 5.65
N TYR A 241 10.82 15.72 5.90
CA TYR A 241 10.86 15.02 7.19
C TYR A 241 12.34 14.76 7.53
N ALA A 242 12.79 15.30 8.65
CA ALA A 242 14.20 15.24 9.09
C ALA A 242 14.43 14.27 10.27
N GLY A 243 13.44 13.41 10.57
CA GLY A 243 13.53 12.44 11.67
C GLY A 243 14.26 11.15 11.28
N ARG A 244 14.42 10.25 12.26
CA ARG A 244 15.22 9.02 12.17
C ARG A 244 14.83 8.09 11.01
N TRP A 245 13.54 8.00 10.69
CA TRP A 245 12.99 7.03 9.72
C TRP A 245 12.68 7.66 8.35
N GLN A 246 13.52 8.58 7.88
CA GLN A 246 13.28 9.36 6.66
C GLN A 246 12.94 8.52 5.44
N GLU A 247 13.68 7.43 5.20
CA GLU A 247 13.44 6.55 4.06
C GLU A 247 12.07 5.83 4.14
N ALA A 248 11.74 5.27 5.31
CA ALA A 248 10.46 4.59 5.53
C ALA A 248 9.26 5.55 5.44
N VAL A 249 9.40 6.77 5.97
CA VAL A 249 8.39 7.84 5.86
C VAL A 249 8.21 8.26 4.40
N MET A 250 9.30 8.52 3.67
CA MET A 250 9.22 8.92 2.26
C MET A 250 8.60 7.82 1.39
N ARG A 251 9.00 6.56 1.61
CA ARG A 251 8.42 5.41 0.91
C ARG A 251 6.92 5.29 1.17
N SER A 252 6.49 5.45 2.43
CA SER A 252 5.08 5.43 2.82
C SER A 252 4.29 6.58 2.22
N LEU A 253 4.85 7.80 2.18
CA LEU A 253 4.23 8.97 1.56
C LEU A 253 3.99 8.78 0.06
N LEU A 254 4.99 8.26 -0.67
CA LEU A 254 4.86 7.97 -2.10
C LEU A 254 3.83 6.85 -2.36
N THR A 255 3.76 5.83 -1.49
CA THR A 255 2.73 4.77 -1.56
C THR A 255 1.34 5.34 -1.34
N LEU A 256 1.15 6.18 -0.32
CA LEU A 256 -0.13 6.87 -0.08
C LEU A 256 -0.52 7.78 -1.24
N LYS A 257 0.42 8.55 -1.80
CA LYS A 257 0.14 9.45 -2.92
C LYS A 257 -0.35 8.69 -4.16
N MET A 258 0.16 7.49 -4.40
CA MET A 258 -0.30 6.62 -5.49
C MET A 258 -1.73 6.10 -5.26
N LEU A 259 -2.15 5.93 -4.01
CA LEU A 259 -3.52 5.55 -3.63
C LEU A 259 -4.52 6.73 -3.63
N VAL A 260 -4.05 7.96 -3.86
CA VAL A 260 -4.92 9.12 -4.10
C VAL A 260 -5.42 9.06 -5.53
N PHE A 261 -6.72 8.80 -5.70
CA PHE A 261 -7.39 8.80 -6.99
C PHE A 261 -7.39 10.21 -7.58
N ALA A 262 -6.48 10.46 -8.52
CA ALA A 262 -6.19 11.79 -9.07
C ALA A 262 -7.44 12.56 -9.55
N PRO A 263 -8.46 11.94 -10.18
CA PRO A 263 -9.64 12.66 -10.64
C PRO A 263 -10.50 13.29 -9.54
N SER A 264 -10.55 12.70 -8.34
CA SER A 264 -11.43 13.18 -7.26
C SER A 264 -10.69 13.57 -5.98
N GLY A 265 -9.44 13.14 -5.82
CA GLY A 265 -8.67 13.25 -4.58
C GLY A 265 -9.05 12.21 -3.51
N ALA A 266 -9.98 11.29 -3.80
CA ALA A 266 -10.34 10.23 -2.87
C ALA A 266 -9.15 9.30 -2.59
N VAL A 267 -9.01 8.81 -1.37
CA VAL A 267 -7.93 7.91 -0.98
C VAL A 267 -8.48 6.50 -0.85
N ALA A 268 -7.95 5.56 -1.64
CA ALA A 268 -8.29 4.16 -1.50
C ALA A 268 -7.59 3.53 -0.28
N ALA A 269 -8.24 2.56 0.36
CA ALA A 269 -7.68 1.90 1.53
C ALA A 269 -6.53 0.93 1.15
N ALA A 270 -6.59 0.31 -0.02
CA ALA A 270 -5.51 -0.48 -0.63
C ALA A 270 -5.60 -0.51 -2.15
N ALA A 271 -4.55 -1.00 -2.82
CA ALA A 271 -4.55 -1.20 -4.27
C ALA A 271 -5.33 -2.44 -4.73
N THR A 272 -5.58 -3.38 -3.81
CA THR A 272 -6.19 -4.68 -4.08
C THR A 272 -7.56 -4.82 -3.43
N THR A 273 -8.28 -5.86 -3.86
CA THR A 273 -9.50 -6.37 -3.25
C THR A 273 -9.34 -7.85 -3.02
N SER A 274 -10.09 -8.40 -2.05
CA SER A 274 -10.34 -9.83 -1.94
C SER A 274 -9.14 -10.71 -1.64
N LEU A 275 -8.05 -10.12 -1.18
CA LEU A 275 -6.97 -10.86 -0.53
C LEU A 275 -7.41 -11.24 0.88
N PRO A 276 -7.41 -12.54 1.23
CA PRO A 276 -7.98 -12.96 2.49
C PRO A 276 -7.03 -12.69 3.67
N GLU A 277 -7.58 -12.34 4.83
CA GLU A 277 -6.85 -12.22 6.10
C GLU A 277 -6.24 -13.56 6.54
N ARG A 278 -6.83 -14.68 6.09
CA ARG A 278 -6.30 -16.04 6.27
C ARG A 278 -6.57 -16.87 5.02
N ILE A 279 -5.59 -17.64 4.54
CA ILE A 279 -5.77 -18.52 3.38
C ILE A 279 -6.98 -19.44 3.59
N GLY A 280 -7.93 -19.41 2.65
CA GLY A 280 -9.19 -20.17 2.71
C GLY A 280 -10.27 -19.60 3.64
N GLY A 281 -10.01 -18.45 4.29
CA GLY A 281 -10.97 -17.75 5.15
C GLY A 281 -11.97 -16.89 4.37
N GLU A 282 -13.07 -16.54 5.03
CA GLU A 282 -14.14 -15.74 4.43
C GLU A 282 -13.85 -14.23 4.41
N ARG A 283 -12.85 -13.75 5.17
CA ARG A 283 -12.50 -12.32 5.30
C ARG A 283 -11.64 -11.78 4.16
N ASN A 284 -12.26 -11.21 3.12
CA ASN A 284 -11.63 -10.82 1.83
C ASN A 284 -12.29 -9.60 1.13
N TRP A 285 -12.34 -8.42 1.76
CA TRP A 285 -13.18 -7.30 1.26
C TRP A 285 -12.52 -6.50 0.12
N ASP A 286 -13.29 -5.62 -0.54
CA ASP A 286 -12.78 -4.73 -1.58
C ASP A 286 -12.26 -3.42 -1.00
N TYR A 287 -10.94 -3.29 -0.84
CA TYR A 287 -10.29 -2.13 -0.23
C TYR A 287 -9.94 -1.01 -1.24
N ARG A 288 -10.36 -1.12 -2.50
CA ARG A 288 -10.09 -0.12 -3.55
C ARG A 288 -11.02 1.09 -3.46
N PHE A 289 -12.07 0.99 -2.64
CA PHE A 289 -12.97 2.09 -2.36
C PHE A 289 -12.43 3.01 -1.25
N SER A 290 -12.86 4.28 -1.28
CA SER A 290 -12.77 5.14 -0.10
C SER A 290 -13.85 4.70 0.87
N TRP A 291 -13.50 3.82 1.78
CA TRP A 291 -14.47 3.29 2.74
C TRP A 291 -14.91 4.39 3.68
N VAL A 292 -16.23 4.64 3.68
CA VAL A 292 -16.82 5.45 4.74
C VAL A 292 -16.47 4.84 6.08
N ARG A 293 -16.34 3.52 6.26
CA ARG A 293 -15.84 2.87 7.51
C ARG A 293 -14.45 3.35 7.94
N ASP A 294 -13.51 3.50 7.02
CA ASP A 294 -12.20 4.11 7.31
C ASP A 294 -12.35 5.62 7.63
N SER A 295 -13.37 6.27 7.06
CA SER A 295 -13.86 7.62 7.45
C SER A 295 -14.85 7.62 8.65
N ALA A 296 -15.28 6.46 9.12
CA ALA A 296 -16.48 6.20 9.95
C ALA A 296 -16.26 5.05 10.93
N PHE A 297 -15.03 4.92 11.43
CA PHE A 297 -14.73 4.53 12.80
C PHE A 297 -15.39 5.50 13.83
N THR A 298 -16.62 5.92 13.54
CA THR A 298 -17.31 7.08 14.07
C THR A 298 -18.72 6.71 14.57
N LEU A 299 -19.40 5.63 14.14
CA LEU A 299 -20.73 5.22 14.67
C LEU A 299 -20.98 3.71 14.41
N ALA A 300 -21.34 2.78 15.33
CA ALA A 300 -21.76 2.79 16.73
C ALA A 300 -21.45 1.43 17.44
N ALA A 301 -21.60 1.40 18.78
CA ALA A 301 -21.49 0.30 19.76
C ALA A 301 -20.11 -0.10 20.33
N PHE A 302 -19.00 0.43 19.81
CA PHE A 302 -17.65 0.27 20.40
C PHE A 302 -17.14 1.56 21.05
N LEU A 303 -16.30 1.45 22.09
CA LEU A 303 -15.76 2.58 22.85
C LEU A 303 -15.02 3.57 21.92
N GLN A 304 -14.18 3.05 21.03
CA GLN A 304 -13.42 3.85 20.08
C GLN A 304 -14.34 4.84 19.32
N SER A 305 -15.51 4.41 18.86
CA SER A 305 -16.43 5.26 18.10
C SER A 305 -17.04 6.39 18.96
N LYS A 306 -17.24 6.15 20.27
CA LYS A 306 -17.68 7.20 21.21
C LYS A 306 -16.57 8.22 21.43
N MET A 307 -15.32 7.79 21.57
CA MET A 307 -14.17 8.71 21.65
C MET A 307 -14.06 9.58 20.39
N MET A 308 -14.28 9.01 19.19
CA MET A 308 -14.24 9.80 17.95
C MET A 308 -15.40 10.79 17.82
N CYS A 309 -16.62 10.42 18.25
CA CYS A 309 -17.73 11.38 18.36
C CYS A 309 -17.37 12.55 19.30
N TRP A 310 -16.72 12.26 20.43
CA TRP A 310 -16.25 13.30 21.35
C TRP A 310 -15.23 14.22 20.69
N VAL A 311 -14.24 13.66 19.97
CA VAL A 311 -13.21 14.43 19.26
C VAL A 311 -13.85 15.33 18.20
N ALA A 312 -14.80 14.81 17.43
CA ALA A 312 -15.50 15.58 16.41
C ALA A 312 -16.24 16.80 17.01
N LEU A 313 -16.93 16.59 18.13
CA LEU A 313 -17.61 17.68 18.84
C LEU A 313 -16.64 18.67 19.47
N ASP A 314 -15.49 18.19 19.98
CA ASP A 314 -14.42 19.03 20.51
C ASP A 314 -13.86 19.96 19.43
N ARG A 315 -13.52 19.43 18.25
CA ARG A 315 -13.04 20.23 17.12
C ARG A 315 -14.09 21.19 16.58
N ALA A 316 -15.36 20.77 16.50
CA ALA A 316 -16.45 21.67 16.10
C ALA A 316 -16.62 22.83 17.10
N THR A 317 -16.45 22.55 18.40
CA THR A 317 -16.49 23.56 19.46
C THR A 317 -15.33 24.56 19.30
N ASP A 318 -14.09 24.09 19.14
CA ASP A 318 -12.91 24.96 18.91
C ASP A 318 -13.08 25.85 17.67
N LEU A 319 -13.51 25.27 16.54
CA LEU A 319 -13.73 26.02 15.30
C LEU A 319 -14.80 27.10 15.46
N ALA A 320 -15.90 26.81 16.18
CA ALA A 320 -16.95 27.79 16.41
C ALA A 320 -16.51 28.91 17.37
N GLU A 321 -15.78 28.59 18.44
CA GLU A 321 -15.22 29.57 19.36
C GLU A 321 -14.23 30.52 18.66
N ARG A 322 -13.47 29.99 17.71
CA ARG A 322 -12.56 30.74 16.84
C ARG A 322 -13.26 31.44 15.67
N ARG A 323 -14.60 31.33 15.58
CA ARG A 323 -15.46 31.93 14.54
C ARG A 323 -15.12 31.48 13.11
N LEU A 324 -14.59 30.27 12.98
CA LEU A 324 -14.31 29.65 11.68
C LEU A 324 -15.55 28.94 11.11
N ILE A 325 -16.53 28.61 11.96
CA ILE A 325 -17.84 28.06 11.58
C ILE A 325 -18.97 28.72 12.41
N PRO A 326 -20.25 28.62 11.98
CA PRO A 326 -21.37 29.14 12.76
C PRO A 326 -21.49 28.49 14.14
N ASP A 327 -21.72 29.29 15.17
CA ASP A 327 -21.80 28.89 16.58
C ASP A 327 -23.22 28.50 17.04
N ARG A 328 -24.20 28.49 16.12
CA ARG A 328 -25.63 28.20 16.37
C ARG A 328 -25.92 26.89 17.13
N HIS A 329 -24.97 25.95 17.13
CA HIS A 329 -25.10 24.66 17.80
C HIS A 329 -24.06 24.45 18.92
N LEU A 330 -23.26 25.46 19.26
CA LEU A 330 -22.14 25.36 20.21
C LEU A 330 -22.57 24.80 21.57
N ALA A 331 -23.67 25.30 22.14
CA ALA A 331 -24.20 24.80 23.41
C ALA A 331 -24.59 23.31 23.34
N ARG A 332 -25.22 22.89 22.23
CA ARG A 332 -25.61 21.49 22.00
C ARG A 332 -24.38 20.59 21.83
N TRP A 333 -23.37 21.03 21.09
CA TRP A 333 -22.12 20.29 20.91
C TRP A 333 -21.37 20.11 22.23
N ARG A 334 -21.28 21.15 23.06
CA ARG A 334 -20.70 21.06 24.42
C ARG A 334 -21.46 20.06 25.30
N SER A 335 -22.79 20.11 25.32
CA SER A 335 -23.61 19.16 26.10
C SER A 335 -23.37 17.71 25.65
N ALA A 336 -23.50 17.45 24.35
CA ALA A 336 -23.31 16.11 23.80
C ALA A 336 -21.89 15.57 24.04
N ARG A 337 -20.87 16.43 23.95
CA ARG A 337 -19.47 16.09 24.27
C ARG A 337 -19.34 15.67 25.74
N MET A 338 -19.96 16.38 26.68
CA MET A 338 -19.96 16.02 28.10
C MET A 338 -20.71 14.72 28.40
N GLU A 339 -21.84 14.49 27.74
CA GLU A 339 -22.62 13.26 27.86
C GLU A 339 -21.82 12.04 27.37
N ILE A 340 -21.12 12.18 26.25
CA ILE A 340 -20.23 11.13 25.72
C ILE A 340 -19.06 10.88 26.68
N ALA A 341 -18.42 11.94 27.20
CA ALA A 341 -17.34 11.78 28.17
C ALA A 341 -17.81 11.02 29.42
N THR A 342 -18.98 11.40 29.96
CA THR A 342 -19.59 10.71 31.10
C THR A 342 -19.88 9.24 30.79
N PHE A 343 -20.44 8.94 29.62
CA PHE A 343 -20.68 7.56 29.21
C PHE A 343 -19.39 6.74 29.15
N VAL A 344 -18.34 7.27 28.52
CA VAL A 344 -17.05 6.58 28.41
C VAL A 344 -16.45 6.30 29.78
N GLU A 345 -16.37 7.31 30.65
CA GLU A 345 -15.76 7.17 31.98
C GLU A 345 -16.55 6.25 32.91
N THR A 346 -17.88 6.15 32.75
CA THR A 346 -18.73 5.37 33.66
C THR A 346 -19.07 3.97 33.15
N ARG A 347 -19.07 3.75 31.83
CA ARG A 347 -19.53 2.50 31.22
C ARG A 347 -18.44 1.74 30.48
N CYS A 348 -17.37 2.41 30.07
CA CYS A 348 -16.32 1.84 29.22
C CYS A 348 -14.92 1.99 29.83
N ALA A 349 -14.82 2.51 31.05
CA ALA A 349 -13.62 2.39 31.86
C ALA A 349 -13.80 1.22 32.82
N SER A 350 -12.77 0.39 32.98
CA SER A 350 -12.71 -0.66 34.00
C SER A 350 -11.93 -0.13 35.21
N PRO A 351 -12.58 0.18 36.35
CA PRO A 351 -11.88 0.62 37.57
C PRO A 351 -10.88 -0.42 38.05
N ARG A 352 -11.22 -1.71 37.92
CA ARG A 352 -10.39 -2.85 38.32
C ARG A 352 -9.06 -2.90 37.56
N ARG A 353 -9.09 -2.64 36.25
CA ARG A 353 -7.92 -2.73 35.37
C ARG A 353 -7.22 -1.38 35.14
N ASN A 354 -7.78 -0.30 35.68
CA ASN A 354 -7.38 1.08 35.42
C ASN A 354 -7.23 1.44 33.93
N CYS A 355 -8.06 0.86 33.06
CA CYS A 355 -7.99 1.07 31.62
C CYS A 355 -9.37 1.33 31.01
N TYR A 356 -9.37 1.75 29.75
CA TYR A 356 -10.52 1.71 28.87
C TYR A 356 -10.66 0.31 28.25
N VAL A 357 -11.91 -0.15 28.06
CA VAL A 357 -12.25 -1.48 27.51
C VAL A 357 -12.93 -1.36 26.14
N ARG A 358 -13.01 -2.46 25.38
CA ARG A 358 -13.55 -2.53 24.02
C ARG A 358 -14.96 -1.93 23.87
N SER A 359 -15.85 -2.27 24.80
CA SER A 359 -17.25 -1.81 24.77
C SER A 359 -17.86 -1.77 26.17
N ALA A 360 -19.04 -1.15 26.30
CA ALA A 360 -19.70 -1.02 27.58
C ALA A 360 -20.08 -2.38 28.17
N GLY A 361 -19.61 -2.68 29.38
CA GLY A 361 -19.85 -3.95 30.07
C GLY A 361 -18.98 -5.13 29.61
N SER A 362 -18.02 -4.89 28.71
CA SER A 362 -16.97 -5.86 28.35
C SER A 362 -15.76 -5.69 29.27
N GLU A 363 -14.98 -6.75 29.43
CA GLU A 363 -13.63 -6.70 30.02
C GLU A 363 -12.56 -6.93 28.96
N ASP A 364 -12.90 -6.97 27.68
CA ASP A 364 -11.96 -7.16 26.58
C ASP A 364 -11.24 -5.84 26.24
N LEU A 365 -10.04 -5.94 25.69
CA LEU A 365 -9.28 -4.82 25.15
C LEU A 365 -9.46 -4.69 23.64
N ASP A 366 -9.24 -3.47 23.15
CA ASP A 366 -9.23 -3.14 21.73
C ASP A 366 -8.17 -2.06 21.48
N ALA A 367 -7.20 -2.36 20.62
CA ALA A 367 -6.11 -1.45 20.29
C ALA A 367 -6.62 -0.17 19.60
N ALA A 368 -7.79 -0.19 18.97
CA ALA A 368 -8.39 0.98 18.34
C ALA A 368 -8.76 2.08 19.37
N VAL A 369 -8.88 1.75 20.66
CA VAL A 369 -9.03 2.75 21.74
C VAL A 369 -7.86 3.74 21.78
N LEU A 370 -6.66 3.31 21.36
CA LEU A 370 -5.49 4.19 21.25
C LEU A 370 -5.72 5.34 20.25
N LEU A 371 -6.57 5.17 19.24
CA LEU A 371 -6.93 6.27 18.33
C LEU A 371 -7.52 7.47 19.10
N GLY A 372 -8.29 7.21 20.16
CA GLY A 372 -8.76 8.26 21.05
C GLY A 372 -7.60 9.10 21.59
N HIS A 373 -6.53 8.46 22.07
CA HIS A 373 -5.33 9.15 22.55
C HIS A 373 -4.65 9.97 21.47
N LEU A 374 -4.46 9.38 20.28
CA LEU A 374 -3.81 10.02 19.14
C LEU A 374 -4.53 11.32 18.73
N TYR A 375 -5.86 11.32 18.79
CA TYR A 375 -6.69 12.47 18.46
C TYR A 375 -7.01 13.40 19.65
N GLY A 376 -6.46 13.11 20.83
CA GLY A 376 -6.51 13.99 22.00
C GLY A 376 -7.68 13.76 22.97
N TYR A 377 -8.40 12.65 22.84
CA TYR A 377 -9.36 12.21 23.87
C TYR A 377 -8.61 11.84 25.16
N GLY A 378 -9.01 12.42 26.29
CA GLY A 378 -8.46 12.10 27.62
C GLY A 378 -7.01 12.54 27.88
N GLY A 379 -6.26 12.93 26.85
CA GLY A 379 -4.85 13.30 26.94
C GLY A 379 -4.01 12.21 27.63
N ASN A 380 -3.02 12.64 28.42
CA ASN A 380 -2.12 11.75 29.17
C ASN A 380 -2.62 11.44 30.60
N GLY A 381 -3.94 11.43 30.81
CA GLY A 381 -4.54 11.10 32.10
C GLY A 381 -4.22 9.67 32.56
N GLU A 382 -4.40 9.40 33.86
CA GLU A 382 -4.11 8.11 34.48
C GLU A 382 -4.75 6.93 33.73
N ARG A 383 -6.03 7.08 33.36
CA ARG A 383 -6.80 6.08 32.62
C ARG A 383 -6.20 5.75 31.25
N MET A 384 -5.73 6.76 30.52
CA MET A 384 -5.14 6.54 29.20
C MET A 384 -3.78 5.85 29.31
N ARG A 385 -2.96 6.22 30.30
CA ARG A 385 -1.69 5.53 30.58
C ARG A 385 -1.92 4.07 30.99
N GLY A 386 -2.93 3.81 31.82
CA GLY A 386 -3.33 2.44 32.16
C GLY A 386 -3.83 1.66 30.95
N THR A 387 -4.50 2.32 29.99
CA THR A 387 -4.91 1.70 28.72
C THR A 387 -3.72 1.32 27.84
N ILE A 388 -2.74 2.22 27.70
CA ILE A 388 -1.50 1.93 26.97
C ILE A 388 -0.78 0.74 27.62
N THR A 389 -0.73 0.69 28.95
CA THR A 389 -0.11 -0.41 29.70
C THR A 389 -0.85 -1.73 29.47
N ALA A 390 -2.18 -1.75 29.59
CA ALA A 390 -2.99 -2.94 29.38
C ALA A 390 -2.86 -3.50 27.96
N VAL A 391 -2.90 -2.63 26.93
CA VAL A 391 -2.66 -3.03 25.52
C VAL A 391 -1.29 -3.66 25.37
N ARG A 392 -0.27 -3.11 26.02
CA ARG A 392 1.10 -3.64 25.96
C ARG A 392 1.28 -4.99 26.63
N GLU A 393 0.58 -5.22 27.72
CA GLU A 393 0.72 -6.45 28.49
C GLU A 393 -0.07 -7.62 27.87
N GLU A 394 -1.18 -7.32 27.20
CA GLU A 394 -2.14 -8.36 26.79
C GLU A 394 -2.32 -8.51 25.27
N LEU A 395 -2.06 -7.46 24.47
CA LEU A 395 -2.23 -7.52 23.01
C LEU A 395 -0.90 -7.53 22.25
N VAL A 396 0.24 -7.38 22.93
CA VAL A 396 1.56 -7.38 22.28
C VAL A 396 2.15 -8.78 22.19
N HIS A 397 2.57 -9.15 20.99
CA HIS A 397 3.35 -10.35 20.72
C HIS A 397 4.58 -9.98 19.89
N GLY A 398 5.75 -9.86 20.53
CA GLY A 398 6.94 -9.31 19.86
C GLY A 398 6.72 -7.85 19.45
N PRO A 399 6.95 -7.45 18.19
CA PRO A 399 6.63 -6.10 17.71
C PRO A 399 5.14 -5.92 17.34
N TYR A 400 4.37 -7.00 17.30
CA TYR A 400 3.01 -7.02 16.81
C TYR A 400 2.00 -6.64 17.89
N VAL A 401 0.92 -5.95 17.51
CA VAL A 401 -0.23 -5.67 18.37
C VAL A 401 -1.48 -6.27 17.73
N ASP A 402 -2.15 -7.16 18.45
CA ASP A 402 -3.45 -7.69 18.04
C ASP A 402 -4.54 -6.63 18.15
N ARG A 403 -5.55 -6.72 17.29
CA ARG A 403 -6.61 -5.71 17.22
C ARG A 403 -7.46 -5.69 18.50
N TYR A 404 -7.80 -6.85 19.05
CA TYR A 404 -8.61 -6.99 20.25
C TYR A 404 -8.30 -8.30 20.99
N SER A 405 -8.64 -8.36 22.27
CA SER A 405 -8.69 -9.63 23.02
C SER A 405 -10.07 -10.27 22.89
N GLY A 406 -10.13 -11.59 23.10
CA GLY A 406 -11.39 -12.35 23.07
C GLY A 406 -11.92 -12.55 21.65
N GLU A 407 -13.15 -13.07 21.54
CA GLU A 407 -13.78 -13.36 20.25
C GLU A 407 -14.51 -12.13 19.69
N ASP A 408 -14.53 -12.00 18.36
CA ASP A 408 -15.30 -11.00 17.62
C ASP A 408 -16.55 -11.58 16.94
N GLY A 409 -16.78 -12.89 17.09
CA GLY A 409 -17.92 -13.60 16.52
C GLY A 409 -17.75 -14.03 15.06
N LEU A 410 -16.57 -13.86 14.46
CA LEU A 410 -16.24 -14.36 13.13
C LEU A 410 -15.41 -15.64 13.19
N SER A 411 -15.47 -16.45 12.13
CA SER A 411 -14.81 -17.76 12.12
C SER A 411 -13.34 -17.67 11.69
N GLY A 412 -12.42 -18.14 12.54
CA GLY A 412 -10.97 -18.16 12.27
C GLY A 412 -10.15 -17.24 13.17
N GLY A 413 -8.82 -17.33 13.04
CA GLY A 413 -7.89 -16.36 13.63
C GLY A 413 -7.50 -15.28 12.62
N GLU A 414 -7.13 -14.11 13.12
CA GLU A 414 -6.64 -12.93 12.38
C GLU A 414 -5.11 -12.84 12.50
N GLY A 415 -4.43 -12.23 11.53
CA GLY A 415 -3.05 -11.81 11.72
C GLY A 415 -2.98 -10.58 12.64
N ALA A 416 -1.77 -10.14 12.98
CA ALA A 416 -1.63 -8.88 13.68
C ALA A 416 -1.82 -7.71 12.71
N PHE A 417 -2.77 -6.83 13.03
CA PHE A 417 -3.08 -5.67 12.20
C PHE A 417 -1.98 -4.62 12.33
N VAL A 418 -1.21 -4.42 11.27
CA VAL A 418 0.07 -3.67 11.30
C VAL A 418 -0.10 -2.25 11.85
N ALA A 419 -1.22 -1.58 11.53
CA ALA A 419 -1.51 -0.23 12.00
C ALA A 419 -1.62 -0.12 13.53
N CYS A 420 -2.13 -1.15 14.22
CA CYS A 420 -2.28 -1.16 15.68
C CYS A 420 -0.92 -1.01 16.38
N SER A 421 0.11 -1.66 15.85
CA SER A 421 1.47 -1.59 16.37
C SER A 421 2.07 -0.19 16.25
N PHE A 422 1.82 0.50 15.13
CA PHE A 422 2.23 1.90 14.96
C PHE A 422 1.42 2.86 15.86
N TRP A 423 0.13 2.62 16.09
CA TRP A 423 -0.66 3.42 17.04
C TRP A 423 -0.15 3.28 18.48
N LEU A 424 0.36 2.11 18.86
CA LEU A 424 1.01 1.90 20.14
C LEU A 424 2.33 2.69 20.22
N ALA A 425 3.18 2.64 19.19
CA ALA A 425 4.41 3.42 19.14
C ALA A 425 4.12 4.94 19.26
N GLU A 426 3.11 5.44 18.54
CA GLU A 426 2.68 6.82 18.65
C GLU A 426 2.15 7.17 20.05
N SER A 427 1.33 6.30 20.64
CA SER A 427 0.78 6.50 21.99
C SER A 427 1.88 6.55 23.04
N LEU A 428 2.89 5.68 22.96
CA LEU A 428 4.06 5.71 23.83
C LEU A 428 4.80 7.05 23.71
N ALA A 429 5.03 7.54 22.49
CA ALA A 429 5.69 8.82 22.28
C ALA A 429 4.90 9.99 22.89
N ARG A 430 3.58 10.03 22.66
CA ARG A 430 2.68 11.06 23.21
C ARG A 430 2.59 11.00 24.74
N ALA A 431 2.68 9.81 25.33
CA ALA A 431 2.72 9.61 26.78
C ALA A 431 4.05 10.01 27.44
N GLY A 432 5.08 10.27 26.65
CA GLY A 432 6.43 10.64 27.11
C GLY A 432 7.42 9.46 27.15
N ASP A 433 6.99 8.25 26.82
CA ASP A 433 7.80 7.02 26.79
C ASP A 433 8.62 6.90 25.48
N VAL A 434 9.30 7.98 25.09
CA VAL A 434 9.96 8.13 23.78
C VAL A 434 10.96 7.02 23.48
N ARG A 435 11.71 6.55 24.48
CA ARG A 435 12.68 5.46 24.29
C ARG A 435 12.00 4.16 23.86
N GLN A 436 10.88 3.82 24.49
CA GLN A 436 10.13 2.60 24.16
C GLN A 436 9.45 2.74 22.78
N ALA A 437 8.94 3.94 22.48
CA ALA A 437 8.40 4.25 21.15
C ALA A 437 9.46 4.11 20.04
N ILE A 438 10.69 4.58 20.26
CA ILE A 438 11.80 4.40 19.30
C ILE A 438 12.13 2.93 19.10
N GLY A 439 12.25 2.15 20.18
CA GLY A 439 12.55 0.72 20.08
C GLY A 439 11.49 -0.03 19.27
N LEU A 440 10.21 0.16 19.61
CA LEU A 440 9.11 -0.45 18.87
C LEU A 440 9.07 0.01 17.40
N MET A 441 9.32 1.29 17.13
CA MET A 441 9.34 1.81 15.77
C MET A 441 10.49 1.25 14.93
N ASP A 442 11.68 1.07 15.51
CA ASP A 442 12.81 0.43 14.83
C ASP A 442 12.44 -1.02 14.44
N ASP A 443 11.84 -1.80 15.35
CA ASP A 443 11.38 -3.16 15.05
C ASP A 443 10.28 -3.20 13.97
N LEU A 444 9.33 -2.25 14.02
CA LEU A 444 8.23 -2.18 13.07
C LEU A 444 8.68 -1.80 11.66
N VAL A 445 9.68 -0.93 11.52
CA VAL A 445 10.20 -0.52 10.22
C VAL A 445 10.86 -1.68 9.47
N ASP A 446 11.45 -2.61 10.20
CA ASP A 446 12.10 -3.81 9.65
C ASP A 446 11.10 -4.87 9.14
N LEU A 447 9.82 -4.76 9.49
CA LEU A 447 8.76 -5.68 9.04
C LEU A 447 8.34 -5.46 7.57
N ALA A 448 8.71 -4.33 6.96
CA ALA A 448 8.38 -4.07 5.56
C ALA A 448 8.99 -5.13 4.64
N ASN A 449 8.43 -5.30 3.43
CA ASN A 449 9.09 -6.11 2.42
C ASN A 449 10.36 -5.43 1.85
N ASP A 450 11.04 -6.08 0.91
CA ASP A 450 12.30 -5.61 0.32
C ASP A 450 12.22 -4.24 -0.37
N VAL A 451 11.01 -3.76 -0.67
CA VAL A 451 10.78 -2.44 -1.28
C VAL A 451 10.05 -1.46 -0.34
N GLY A 452 9.93 -1.81 0.95
CA GLY A 452 9.40 -0.93 1.98
C GLY A 452 7.87 -0.82 2.03
N LEU A 453 7.14 -1.87 1.63
CA LEU A 453 5.68 -1.94 1.69
C LEU A 453 5.19 -2.77 2.87
N TYR A 454 4.00 -2.42 3.37
CA TYR A 454 3.28 -3.17 4.40
C TYR A 454 1.95 -3.69 3.87
N SER A 455 1.61 -4.91 4.24
CA SER A 455 0.26 -5.47 4.10
C SER A 455 -0.66 -4.97 5.23
N GLU A 456 -1.91 -5.39 5.13
CA GLU A 456 -2.94 -5.15 6.13
C GLU A 456 -2.59 -5.81 7.47
N GLU A 457 -2.24 -7.09 7.39
CA GLU A 457 -1.90 -7.93 8.53
C GLU A 457 -0.60 -8.67 8.28
N ILE A 458 0.05 -9.08 9.36
CA ILE A 458 1.18 -9.99 9.34
C ILE A 458 0.91 -11.10 10.34
N ASP A 459 1.11 -12.35 9.93
CA ASP A 459 1.08 -13.50 10.84
C ASP A 459 2.27 -13.40 11.82
N PRO A 460 2.04 -13.23 13.14
CA PRO A 460 3.13 -13.08 14.11
C PRO A 460 4.04 -14.31 14.24
N ALA A 461 3.54 -15.51 13.91
CA ALA A 461 4.29 -16.76 14.03
C ALA A 461 5.19 -17.01 12.81
N THR A 462 4.74 -16.62 11.62
CA THR A 462 5.44 -16.93 10.37
C THR A 462 6.08 -15.71 9.69
N GLY A 463 5.65 -14.49 10.05
CA GLY A 463 6.01 -13.26 9.35
C GLY A 463 5.35 -13.11 7.98
N SER A 464 4.38 -13.96 7.65
CA SER A 464 3.68 -13.92 6.35
C SER A 464 2.80 -12.70 6.26
N PHE A 465 2.85 -12.01 5.12
CA PHE A 465 1.93 -10.90 4.82
C PHE A 465 0.53 -11.46 4.51
N LEU A 466 -0.49 -10.83 5.09
CA LEU A 466 -1.89 -11.21 5.02
C LEU A 466 -2.77 -9.99 4.68
N GLY A 467 -3.97 -10.23 4.13
CA GLY A 467 -4.89 -9.17 3.71
C GLY A 467 -4.36 -8.32 2.56
N ASN A 468 -4.88 -7.10 2.41
CA ASN A 468 -4.61 -6.28 1.23
C ASN A 468 -3.20 -5.65 1.20
N LEU A 469 -2.68 -5.38 -0.01
CA LEU A 469 -1.32 -4.86 -0.23
C LEU A 469 -1.26 -3.84 -1.39
N PRO A 470 -0.51 -2.73 -1.24
CA PRO A 470 -0.13 -2.14 0.03
C PRO A 470 -1.37 -1.69 0.80
N GLN A 471 -1.31 -1.74 2.13
CA GLN A 471 -2.40 -1.23 2.96
C GLN A 471 -2.07 0.21 3.37
N GLY A 472 -2.94 1.15 3.01
CA GLY A 472 -2.71 2.60 3.17
C GLY A 472 -2.69 3.07 4.63
N LEU A 473 -3.62 2.59 5.47
CA LEU A 473 -3.67 2.89 6.91
C LEU A 473 -2.39 2.49 7.68
N SER A 474 -1.71 1.39 7.34
CA SER A 474 -0.44 0.94 7.92
C SER A 474 0.66 1.94 7.58
N HIS A 475 0.72 2.37 6.32
CA HIS A 475 1.64 3.42 5.88
C HIS A 475 1.34 4.79 6.53
N LEU A 476 0.06 5.13 6.72
CA LEU A 476 -0.35 6.36 7.41
C LEU A 476 0.01 6.33 8.90
N ALA A 477 -0.24 5.21 9.57
CA ALA A 477 0.07 5.00 10.98
C ALA A 477 1.58 5.10 11.22
N LEU A 478 2.42 4.54 10.33
CA LEU A 478 3.88 4.69 10.35
C LEU A 478 4.29 6.17 10.34
N ILE A 479 3.78 6.95 9.38
CA ILE A 479 4.13 8.38 9.26
C ILE A 479 3.71 9.15 10.51
N SER A 480 2.50 8.90 11.01
CA SER A 480 1.97 9.54 12.20
C SER A 480 2.83 9.25 13.44
N ALA A 481 3.19 7.98 13.67
CA ALA A 481 4.09 7.57 14.74
C ALA A 481 5.48 8.20 14.61
N ALA A 482 6.07 8.18 13.42
CA ALA A 482 7.38 8.77 13.15
C ALA A 482 7.43 10.28 13.46
N CYS A 483 6.38 11.01 13.10
CA CYS A 483 6.21 12.44 13.39
C CYS A 483 6.02 12.70 14.87
N ALA A 484 5.17 11.93 15.56
CA ALA A 484 4.95 12.05 16.99
C ALA A 484 6.24 11.80 17.80
N ILE A 485 7.00 10.75 17.46
CA ILE A 485 8.28 10.44 18.10
C ILE A 485 9.31 11.56 17.87
N SER A 486 9.40 12.09 16.65
CA SER A 486 10.35 13.18 16.34
C SER A 486 10.01 14.46 17.11
N THR A 487 8.71 14.77 17.21
CA THR A 487 8.23 15.93 17.97
C THR A 487 8.52 15.77 19.47
N ALA A 488 8.22 14.59 20.03
CA ALA A 488 8.47 14.28 21.43
C ALA A 488 9.97 14.27 21.77
N GLY A 489 10.82 13.75 20.87
CA GLY A 489 12.28 13.76 21.04
C GLY A 489 12.88 15.16 21.02
N THR A 490 12.33 16.07 20.20
CA THR A 490 12.76 17.48 20.18
C THR A 490 12.39 18.19 21.49
N LEU A 491 11.19 17.92 22.02
CA LEU A 491 10.72 18.47 23.29
C LEU A 491 11.47 17.92 24.51
N ALA A 492 11.95 16.67 24.46
CA ALA A 492 12.71 16.07 25.55
C ALA A 492 14.20 16.46 25.57
N GLY A 493 14.71 17.01 24.46
CA GLY A 493 16.08 17.52 24.34
C GLY A 493 16.22 19.03 24.54
N ALA A 494 15.11 19.77 24.63
CA ALA A 494 15.02 21.17 25.01
C ALA A 494 14.76 21.29 26.51
#